data_AF-A0A2E1RBP6-F1
#
_entry.id   AF-A0A2E1RBP6-F1
#
_cell.length_a   1.000
_cell.length_b   1.000
_cell.length_c   1.000
_cell.angle_alpha   90.00
_cell.angle_beta   90.00
_cell.angle_gamma   90.00
#
_symmetry.space_group_name_H-M   'P 1'
#
loop_
_entity.id
_entity.type
_entity.pdbx_description
1 polymer ?
#
loop_
_entity_poly.entity_id
_entity_poly.type
_entity_poly.pdbx_seq_one_letter_code
_entity_poly.pdbx_strand_id
1 'polypeptide(L)'
;MIWEFALGDVSKCFGSDFNVFKNRPMQRNPNGDLQLVSRVYDLNGKRMEFEKPMTIVSEYDVPEDAWFFRENSHPTLMPYSVMMEIALQPCGFISTQSGAILNYTDIDLHYRNLDGNGNLLHCPDLRGKTIVNEVELLSTVASGDTIIQTHRFSLICDGQKFYEGDTVFGYFTHDSLANQVGLDSGKKVLPWINENPTEKSILIDLNSSESRQLLNENSEKPHFYLCDGQLSFSDVIRLVPEGGKYGNGYAYARKEVNPQDWFFPCHFHEDPVMPGSLGLEAIIQTLQAFALQKGLGDSFNNPRFSPVKSKVVWKYRGQIVPQNKYMQLDLHVKNITKKDGEIIISADANLWREDLRIYEISDIVLGISEA
;
A
#
# COMPACT_ATOMS: atom_id res chain seq x y z
N MET A 1 15.16 -16.04 -11.77
CA MET A 1 15.52 -15.49 -10.44
C MET A 1 14.27 -15.06 -9.69
N ILE A 2 13.54 -14.03 -10.14
CA ILE A 2 12.32 -13.53 -9.47
C ILE A 2 11.29 -14.63 -9.20
N TRP A 3 10.96 -15.45 -10.21
CA TRP A 3 10.04 -16.57 -10.03
C TRP A 3 10.49 -17.59 -8.98
N GLU A 4 11.78 -17.91 -8.92
CA GLU A 4 12.32 -18.86 -7.93
C GLU A 4 12.24 -18.29 -6.50
N PHE A 5 12.41 -16.98 -6.33
CA PHE A 5 12.19 -16.33 -5.04
C PHE A 5 10.70 -16.22 -4.67
N ALA A 6 9.82 -16.03 -5.65
CA ALA A 6 8.39 -15.86 -5.41
C ALA A 6 7.67 -17.19 -5.11
N LEU A 7 7.92 -18.23 -5.90
CA LEU A 7 7.17 -19.51 -5.84
C LEU A 7 8.07 -20.76 -5.87
N GLY A 8 9.34 -20.62 -6.27
CA GLY A 8 10.23 -21.75 -6.51
C GLY A 8 11.21 -22.04 -5.37
N ASP A 9 12.39 -22.51 -5.75
CA ASP A 9 13.48 -22.85 -4.83
C ASP A 9 14.38 -21.61 -4.62
N VAL A 10 14.30 -21.04 -3.42
CA VAL A 10 15.03 -19.82 -3.05
C VAL A 10 16.55 -19.98 -3.19
N SER A 11 17.08 -21.20 -3.02
CA SER A 11 18.52 -21.47 -3.19
C SER A 11 19.00 -21.27 -4.64
N LYS A 12 18.11 -21.40 -5.62
CA LYS A 12 18.44 -21.08 -7.02
C LYS A 12 18.49 -19.57 -7.28
N CYS A 13 17.88 -18.78 -6.41
CA CYS A 13 17.92 -17.31 -6.47
C CYS A 13 19.13 -16.75 -5.72
N PHE A 14 19.38 -17.21 -4.49
CA PHE A 14 20.40 -16.63 -3.61
C PHE A 14 21.58 -17.56 -3.28
N GLY A 15 21.60 -18.77 -3.83
CA GLY A 15 22.70 -19.73 -3.63
C GLY A 15 22.47 -20.73 -2.48
N SER A 16 23.43 -21.65 -2.34
CA SER A 16 23.30 -22.84 -1.48
C SER A 16 23.20 -22.57 0.02
N ASP A 17 23.61 -21.39 0.49
CA ASP A 17 23.47 -21.01 1.91
C ASP A 17 22.00 -21.05 2.36
N PHE A 18 21.06 -20.79 1.43
CA PHE A 18 19.62 -20.81 1.68
C PHE A 18 19.00 -22.22 1.70
N ASN A 19 19.79 -23.27 1.44
CA ASN A 19 19.30 -24.66 1.57
C ASN A 19 18.84 -24.99 2.99
N VAL A 20 19.30 -24.25 4.00
CA VAL A 20 18.88 -24.40 5.40
C VAL A 20 17.37 -24.14 5.59
N PHE A 21 16.75 -23.37 4.71
CA PHE A 21 15.31 -23.07 4.72
C PHE A 21 14.50 -23.97 3.79
N LYS A 22 15.11 -25.01 3.20
CA LYS A 22 14.39 -25.91 2.30
C LYS A 22 13.23 -26.60 3.03
N ASN A 23 12.05 -26.56 2.44
CA ASN A 23 10.79 -27.06 3.01
C ASN A 23 10.36 -26.32 4.30
N ARG A 24 10.82 -25.10 4.51
CA ARG A 24 10.38 -24.23 5.60
C ARG A 24 9.86 -22.90 5.05
N PRO A 25 8.89 -22.27 5.72
CA PRO A 25 8.45 -20.93 5.37
C PRO A 25 9.63 -19.96 5.44
N MET A 26 9.75 -19.12 4.44
CA MET A 26 10.65 -17.99 4.46
C MET A 26 10.04 -16.84 3.66
N GLN A 27 10.62 -15.65 3.80
CA GLN A 27 10.23 -14.52 2.97
C GLN A 27 10.22 -14.91 1.49
N ARG A 28 9.18 -14.46 0.77
CA ARG A 28 9.03 -14.61 -0.69
C ARG A 28 8.84 -13.24 -1.33
N ASN A 29 9.10 -13.12 -2.62
CA ASN A 29 8.61 -11.97 -3.39
C ASN A 29 7.12 -12.14 -3.70
N PRO A 30 6.33 -11.06 -3.83
CA PRO A 30 5.01 -11.15 -4.42
C PRO A 30 5.03 -11.74 -5.84
N ASN A 31 3.93 -12.37 -6.24
CA ASN A 31 3.75 -13.10 -7.50
C ASN A 31 2.44 -12.71 -8.20
N GLY A 32 2.17 -13.29 -9.37
CA GLY A 32 0.90 -13.10 -10.10
C GLY A 32 0.62 -11.62 -10.41
N ASP A 33 -0.59 -11.16 -10.09
CA ASP A 33 -1.03 -9.78 -10.29
C ASP A 33 -0.28 -8.75 -9.40
N LEU A 34 0.47 -9.22 -8.40
CA LEU A 34 1.40 -8.42 -7.60
C LEU A 34 2.88 -8.62 -7.97
N GLN A 35 3.22 -9.36 -9.03
CA GLN A 35 4.62 -9.45 -9.47
C GLN A 35 5.04 -8.16 -10.18
N LEU A 36 5.56 -7.20 -9.41
CA LEU A 36 5.85 -5.84 -9.87
C LEU A 36 7.36 -5.58 -9.99
N VAL A 37 8.12 -6.65 -10.26
CA VAL A 37 9.55 -6.64 -10.60
C VAL A 37 9.76 -7.60 -11.77
N SER A 38 10.26 -7.08 -12.90
CA SER A 38 10.60 -7.89 -14.07
C SER A 38 11.98 -8.53 -13.92
N ARG A 39 12.96 -7.77 -13.41
CA ARG A 39 14.35 -8.20 -13.30
C ARG A 39 15.12 -7.41 -12.25
N VAL A 40 16.16 -8.05 -11.73
CA VAL A 40 17.24 -7.46 -10.92
C VAL A 40 18.52 -7.66 -11.72
N TYR A 41 19.32 -6.61 -11.90
CA TYR A 41 20.51 -6.70 -12.75
C TYR A 41 21.77 -6.05 -12.17
N ASP A 42 21.64 -5.19 -11.16
CA ASP A 42 22.79 -4.65 -10.44
C ASP A 42 22.58 -4.84 -8.94
N LEU A 43 23.58 -5.40 -8.28
CA LEU A 43 23.56 -5.70 -6.86
C LEU A 43 24.98 -5.52 -6.34
N ASN A 44 25.14 -4.57 -5.42
CA ASN A 44 26.43 -4.26 -4.80
C ASN A 44 26.37 -4.43 -3.29
N GLY A 45 27.50 -4.82 -2.71
CA GLY A 45 27.62 -5.16 -1.30
C GLY A 45 27.82 -6.66 -1.08
N LYS A 46 28.26 -7.02 0.13
CA LYS A 46 28.61 -8.39 0.47
C LYS A 46 27.70 -8.91 1.57
N ARG A 47 27.15 -10.10 1.34
CA ARG A 47 26.33 -10.83 2.32
C ARG A 47 27.06 -10.93 3.66
N MET A 48 26.34 -10.78 4.76
CA MET A 48 26.84 -10.76 6.13
C MET A 48 27.76 -9.57 6.49
N GLU A 49 27.89 -8.54 5.64
CA GLU A 49 28.61 -7.29 5.97
C GLU A 49 27.63 -6.14 6.27
N PHE A 50 26.95 -6.19 7.42
CA PHE A 50 25.89 -5.25 7.78
C PHE A 50 26.35 -3.81 8.12
N GLU A 51 27.66 -3.61 8.33
CA GLU A 51 28.26 -2.29 8.61
C GLU A 51 28.41 -1.42 7.36
N LYS A 52 28.15 -1.97 6.17
CA LYS A 52 28.20 -1.26 4.89
C LYS A 52 26.84 -1.32 4.20
N PRO A 53 26.41 -0.24 3.53
CA PRO A 53 25.21 -0.30 2.72
C PRO A 53 25.33 -1.33 1.60
N MET A 54 24.20 -1.95 1.26
CA MET A 54 24.05 -2.72 0.02
C MET A 54 23.15 -1.95 -0.93
N THR A 55 23.38 -2.05 -2.24
CA THR A 55 22.49 -1.46 -3.24
C THR A 55 21.99 -2.51 -4.21
N ILE A 56 20.79 -2.29 -4.73
CA ILE A 56 20.17 -3.10 -5.78
C ILE A 56 19.51 -2.18 -6.80
N VAL A 57 19.65 -2.52 -8.08
CA VAL A 57 18.88 -1.92 -9.17
C VAL A 57 18.04 -3.01 -9.82
N SER A 58 16.76 -2.68 -9.97
CA SER A 58 15.75 -3.54 -10.57
C SER A 58 14.90 -2.76 -11.55
N GLU A 59 14.20 -3.49 -12.41
CA GLU A 59 13.28 -2.93 -13.40
C GLU A 59 11.93 -3.61 -13.34
N TYR A 60 10.89 -2.82 -13.62
CA TYR A 60 9.56 -3.31 -13.94
C TYR A 60 9.13 -2.77 -15.31
N ASP A 61 8.84 -3.68 -16.22
CA ASP A 61 8.27 -3.35 -17.52
C ASP A 61 6.75 -3.24 -17.35
N VAL A 62 6.23 -2.02 -17.42
CA VAL A 62 4.81 -1.75 -17.19
C VAL A 62 4.02 -2.11 -18.45
N PRO A 63 3.12 -3.11 -18.41
CA PRO A 63 2.27 -3.42 -19.55
C PRO A 63 1.37 -2.24 -19.89
N GLU A 64 1.18 -1.93 -21.18
CA GLU A 64 0.27 -0.87 -21.62
C GLU A 64 -1.18 -1.10 -21.16
N ASP A 65 -1.57 -2.37 -21.08
CA ASP A 65 -2.91 -2.83 -20.77
C ASP A 65 -2.98 -3.53 -19.41
N ALA A 66 -2.08 -3.24 -18.47
CA ALA A 66 -2.06 -3.87 -17.14
C ALA A 66 -3.44 -3.83 -16.45
N TRP A 67 -3.75 -4.84 -15.62
CA TRP A 67 -5.06 -4.96 -14.97
C TRP A 67 -5.45 -3.68 -14.21
N PHE A 68 -4.49 -3.07 -13.52
CA PHE A 68 -4.68 -1.86 -12.72
C PHE A 68 -4.86 -0.58 -13.54
N PHE A 69 -4.69 -0.62 -14.87
CA PHE A 69 -5.13 0.45 -15.77
C PHE A 69 -6.52 0.18 -16.36
N ARG A 70 -6.80 -1.08 -16.69
CA ARG A 70 -8.09 -1.50 -17.27
C ARG A 70 -9.25 -1.35 -16.29
N GLU A 71 -8.99 -1.63 -15.01
CA GLU A 71 -10.00 -1.57 -13.94
C GLU A 71 -10.08 -0.19 -13.24
N ASN A 72 -9.26 0.77 -13.67
CA ASN A 72 -9.23 2.11 -13.08
C ASN A 72 -10.20 3.06 -13.77
N SER A 73 -10.55 4.16 -13.09
CA SER A 73 -11.45 5.19 -13.62
C SER A 73 -10.87 5.99 -14.78
N HIS A 74 -9.54 5.98 -14.91
CA HIS A 74 -8.83 6.58 -16.03
C HIS A 74 -7.63 5.71 -16.43
N PRO A 75 -7.40 5.45 -17.73
CA PRO A 75 -6.41 4.47 -18.19
C PRO A 75 -4.96 4.88 -17.93
N THR A 76 -4.68 6.15 -17.63
CA THR A 76 -3.32 6.62 -17.28
C THR A 76 -3.03 6.54 -15.77
N LEU A 77 -4.04 6.20 -14.94
CA LEU A 77 -3.91 6.24 -13.49
C LEU A 77 -3.33 4.93 -12.99
N MET A 78 -2.10 4.97 -12.51
CA MET A 78 -1.53 3.88 -11.71
C MET A 78 -2.01 4.05 -10.25
N PRO A 79 -2.61 3.02 -9.62
CA PRO A 79 -2.94 3.07 -8.20
C PRO A 79 -1.70 3.36 -7.35
N TYR A 80 -1.87 4.09 -6.25
CA TYR A 80 -0.76 4.44 -5.37
C TYR A 80 -0.12 3.18 -4.77
N SER A 81 -0.94 2.18 -4.46
CA SER A 81 -0.50 0.87 -4.00
C SER A 81 0.42 0.15 -4.97
N VAL A 82 0.11 0.14 -6.26
CA VAL A 82 0.95 -0.49 -7.30
C VAL A 82 2.31 0.22 -7.38
N MET A 83 2.32 1.56 -7.36
CA MET A 83 3.55 2.34 -7.35
C MET A 83 4.40 2.05 -6.09
N MET A 84 3.76 1.94 -4.92
CA MET A 84 4.44 1.54 -3.68
C MET A 84 5.02 0.14 -3.80
N GLU A 85 4.28 -0.84 -4.32
CA GLU A 85 4.77 -2.22 -4.45
C GLU A 85 5.98 -2.31 -5.40
N ILE A 86 5.96 -1.58 -6.53
CA ILE A 86 7.14 -1.47 -7.43
C ILE A 86 8.36 -0.95 -6.65
N ALA A 87 8.15 0.03 -5.77
CA ALA A 87 9.21 0.60 -4.93
C ALA A 87 9.71 -0.37 -3.84
N LEU A 88 8.80 -1.13 -3.22
CA LEU A 88 9.06 -1.85 -1.97
C LEU A 88 9.49 -3.31 -2.16
N GLN A 89 9.12 -3.97 -3.26
CA GLN A 89 9.51 -5.37 -3.50
C GLN A 89 11.04 -5.59 -3.55
N PRO A 90 11.84 -4.72 -4.22
CA PRO A 90 13.29 -4.84 -4.21
C PRO A 90 13.92 -4.65 -2.82
N CYS A 91 13.27 -3.92 -1.90
CA CYS A 91 13.70 -3.87 -0.49
C CYS A 91 13.68 -5.27 0.12
N GLY A 92 12.63 -6.05 -0.12
CA GLY A 92 12.57 -7.44 0.33
C GLY A 92 13.65 -8.33 -0.29
N PHE A 93 13.92 -8.14 -1.59
CA PHE A 93 14.96 -8.88 -2.30
C PHE A 93 16.36 -8.64 -1.71
N ILE A 94 16.74 -7.36 -1.53
CA ILE A 94 18.05 -7.02 -0.97
C ILE A 94 18.17 -7.41 0.51
N SER A 95 17.08 -7.34 1.28
CA SER A 95 17.03 -7.83 2.66
C SER A 95 17.36 -9.32 2.74
N THR A 96 16.76 -10.14 1.87
CA THR A 96 17.09 -11.58 1.79
C THR A 96 18.54 -11.77 1.38
N GLN A 97 18.99 -11.08 0.33
CA GLN A 97 20.36 -11.20 -0.19
C GLN A 97 21.43 -10.76 0.81
N SER A 98 21.14 -9.81 1.70
CA SER A 98 22.05 -9.39 2.77
C SER A 98 22.42 -10.53 3.72
N GLY A 99 21.58 -11.56 3.79
CA GLY A 99 21.81 -12.75 4.62
C GLY A 99 21.44 -12.55 6.08
N ALA A 100 20.79 -11.45 6.47
CA ALA A 100 20.41 -11.20 7.86
C ALA A 100 19.61 -12.37 8.48
N ILE A 101 18.70 -12.97 7.70
CA ILE A 101 17.91 -14.13 8.10
C ILE A 101 18.76 -15.40 8.35
N LEU A 102 19.96 -15.52 7.75
CA LEU A 102 20.85 -16.67 7.93
C LEU A 102 21.47 -16.73 9.33
N ASN A 103 21.39 -15.65 10.13
CA ASN A 103 21.75 -15.70 11.56
C ASN A 103 20.69 -16.44 12.41
N TYR A 104 19.55 -16.77 11.82
CA TYR A 104 18.36 -17.28 12.51
C TYR A 104 17.85 -18.55 11.82
N THR A 105 18.74 -19.53 11.62
CA THR A 105 18.39 -20.73 10.87
C THR A 105 17.39 -21.63 11.58
N ASP A 106 17.19 -21.51 12.89
CA ASP A 106 16.34 -22.44 13.65
C ASP A 106 14.95 -21.88 13.97
N ILE A 107 14.64 -20.66 13.51
CA ILE A 107 13.35 -20.01 13.68
C ILE A 107 12.76 -19.56 12.34
N ASP A 108 11.44 -19.60 12.22
CA ASP A 108 10.75 -19.10 11.04
C ASP A 108 10.44 -17.61 11.24
N LEU A 109 10.86 -16.79 10.28
CA LEU A 109 10.73 -15.34 10.32
C LEU A 109 9.91 -14.82 9.15
N HIS A 110 9.03 -13.87 9.46
CA HIS A 110 8.09 -13.24 8.55
C HIS A 110 8.49 -11.79 8.26
N TYR A 111 8.52 -11.41 6.99
CA TYR A 111 8.93 -10.08 6.56
C TYR A 111 7.73 -9.12 6.53
N ARG A 112 7.81 -8.01 7.27
CA ARG A 112 6.72 -7.02 7.38
C ARG A 112 7.24 -5.60 7.24
N ASN A 113 6.48 -4.78 6.53
CA ASN A 113 6.72 -3.34 6.51
C ASN A 113 6.25 -2.73 7.83
N LEU A 114 6.96 -1.73 8.34
CA LEU A 114 6.69 -1.10 9.63
C LEU A 114 6.44 0.38 9.52
N ASP A 115 7.35 1.10 8.86
CA ASP A 115 7.29 2.55 8.78
C ASP A 115 7.81 2.97 7.41
N GLY A 116 7.40 4.14 6.95
CA GLY A 116 8.00 4.70 5.75
C GLY A 116 7.35 5.98 5.30
N ASN A 117 7.92 6.50 4.23
CA ASN A 117 7.41 7.67 3.55
C ASN A 117 7.67 7.55 2.05
N GLY A 118 6.83 8.22 1.27
CA GLY A 118 6.91 8.24 -0.18
C GLY A 118 6.57 9.62 -0.71
N ASN A 119 7.50 10.21 -1.44
CA ASN A 119 7.39 11.54 -2.03
C ASN A 119 7.24 11.41 -3.55
N LEU A 120 6.04 11.74 -4.05
CA LEU A 120 5.76 11.79 -5.47
C LEU A 120 6.27 13.12 -6.04
N LEU A 121 7.28 13.05 -6.88
CA LEU A 121 7.96 14.19 -7.50
C LEU A 121 7.31 14.57 -8.84
N HIS A 122 6.89 13.56 -9.61
CA HIS A 122 6.28 13.70 -10.92
C HIS A 122 5.23 12.61 -11.15
N CYS A 123 4.28 12.87 -12.06
CA CYS A 123 3.18 11.95 -12.39
C CYS A 123 3.26 11.55 -13.88
N PRO A 124 4.29 10.81 -14.33
CA PRO A 124 4.40 10.40 -15.72
C PRO A 124 3.28 9.38 -16.07
N ASP A 125 2.86 9.35 -17.33
CA ASP A 125 2.17 8.17 -17.86
C ASP A 125 3.20 7.03 -17.98
N LEU A 126 2.94 5.93 -17.27
CA LEU A 126 3.86 4.81 -17.10
C LEU A 126 3.55 3.64 -18.04
N ARG A 127 2.44 3.68 -18.78
CA ARG A 127 2.04 2.60 -19.68
C ARG A 127 3.09 2.33 -20.75
N GLY A 128 3.45 1.07 -20.93
CA GLY A 128 4.43 0.63 -21.93
C GLY A 128 5.87 1.05 -21.62
N LYS A 129 6.13 1.65 -20.45
CA LYS A 129 7.45 2.12 -20.05
C LYS A 129 8.13 1.12 -19.13
N THR A 130 9.44 1.27 -19.01
CA THR A 130 10.23 0.58 -17.98
C THR A 130 10.48 1.54 -16.82
N ILE A 131 10.14 1.10 -15.62
CA ILE A 131 10.48 1.78 -14.37
C ILE A 131 11.74 1.14 -13.83
N VAL A 132 12.76 1.96 -13.58
CA VAL A 132 13.96 1.58 -12.84
C VAL A 132 13.73 1.88 -11.37
N ASN A 133 13.98 0.90 -10.49
CA ASN A 133 13.97 1.06 -9.05
C ASN A 133 15.38 0.86 -8.49
N GLU A 134 15.92 1.91 -7.88
CA GLU A 134 17.18 1.90 -7.14
C GLU A 134 16.87 1.82 -5.63
N VAL A 135 17.38 0.80 -4.95
CA VAL A 135 17.21 0.63 -3.51
C VAL A 135 18.57 0.50 -2.81
N GLU A 136 18.70 1.16 -1.67
CA GLU A 136 19.82 1.05 -0.75
C GLU A 136 19.34 0.47 0.59
N LEU A 137 19.95 -0.62 1.05
CA LEU A 137 19.82 -1.12 2.41
C LEU A 137 20.80 -0.34 3.30
N LEU A 138 20.27 0.58 4.11
CA LEU A 138 21.04 1.53 4.91
C LEU A 138 21.53 0.95 6.24
N SER A 139 20.72 0.10 6.87
CA SER A 139 21.05 -0.49 8.17
C SER A 139 20.36 -1.83 8.36
N THR A 140 21.01 -2.71 9.14
CA THR A 140 20.43 -3.95 9.66
C THR A 140 20.72 -4.02 11.16
N VAL A 141 19.66 -4.03 11.96
CA VAL A 141 19.75 -4.10 13.43
C VAL A 141 19.03 -5.38 13.88
N ALA A 142 19.77 -6.27 14.53
CA ALA A 142 19.22 -7.49 15.10
C ALA A 142 19.14 -7.38 16.63
N SER A 143 18.01 -7.74 17.22
CA SER A 143 17.80 -7.73 18.67
C SER A 143 16.82 -8.83 19.07
N GLY A 144 17.28 -9.81 19.84
CA GLY A 144 16.51 -11.03 20.10
C GLY A 144 16.18 -11.74 18.79
N ASP A 145 14.92 -12.16 18.62
CA ASP A 145 14.41 -12.84 17.42
C ASP A 145 13.78 -11.86 16.41
N THR A 146 14.24 -10.61 16.40
CA THR A 146 13.77 -9.58 15.49
C THR A 146 14.94 -8.94 14.76
N ILE A 147 14.76 -8.73 13.47
CA ILE A 147 15.69 -7.96 12.63
C ILE A 147 14.91 -6.77 12.09
N ILE A 148 15.50 -5.57 12.15
CA ILE A 148 14.96 -4.33 11.60
C ILE A 148 15.92 -3.82 10.55
N GLN A 149 15.39 -3.49 9.38
CA GLN A 149 16.16 -2.99 8.25
C GLN A 149 15.56 -1.70 7.73
N THR A 150 16.42 -0.71 7.49
CA THR A 150 16.02 0.57 6.89
C THR A 150 16.51 0.61 5.46
N HIS A 151 15.64 1.01 4.55
CA HIS A 151 15.91 1.13 3.12
C HIS A 151 15.61 2.54 2.64
N ARG A 152 16.31 2.95 1.59
CA ARG A 152 15.95 4.08 0.74
C ARG A 152 15.64 3.58 -0.65
N PHE A 153 14.63 4.13 -1.30
CA PHE A 153 14.26 3.76 -2.67
C PHE A 153 14.08 4.99 -3.57
N SER A 154 14.19 4.77 -4.87
CA SER A 154 13.89 5.77 -5.90
C SER A 154 13.39 5.07 -7.16
N LEU A 155 12.25 5.54 -7.69
CA LEU A 155 11.71 5.13 -8.99
C LEU A 155 12.05 6.17 -10.05
N ILE A 156 12.59 5.70 -11.16
CA ILE A 156 13.02 6.48 -12.31
C ILE A 156 12.30 5.96 -13.56
N CYS A 157 11.82 6.87 -14.40
CA CYS A 157 11.28 6.55 -15.71
C CYS A 157 11.76 7.62 -16.71
N ASP A 158 12.17 7.22 -17.91
CA ASP A 158 12.74 8.10 -18.93
C ASP A 158 13.88 9.01 -18.41
N GLY A 159 14.72 8.47 -17.51
CA GLY A 159 15.84 9.22 -16.90
C GLY A 159 15.43 10.25 -15.84
N GLN A 160 14.14 10.35 -15.52
CA GLN A 160 13.61 11.26 -14.51
C GLN A 160 13.10 10.48 -13.29
N LYS A 161 13.65 10.79 -12.12
CA LYS A 161 13.14 10.29 -10.85
C LYS A 161 11.74 10.85 -10.60
N PHE A 162 10.75 10.01 -10.31
CA PHE A 162 9.37 10.44 -10.09
C PHE A 162 8.81 10.08 -8.72
N TYR A 163 9.36 9.09 -8.01
CA TYR A 163 8.93 8.71 -6.66
C TYR A 163 10.14 8.30 -5.83
N GLU A 164 10.23 8.74 -4.57
CA GLU A 164 11.34 8.37 -3.68
C GLU A 164 10.90 8.34 -2.22
N GLY A 165 11.68 7.68 -1.37
CA GLY A 165 11.37 7.62 0.03
C GLY A 165 12.30 6.73 0.83
N ASP A 166 11.99 6.61 2.11
CA ASP A 166 12.63 5.68 3.03
C ASP A 166 11.57 4.76 3.62
N THR A 167 11.96 3.53 3.95
CA THR A 167 11.06 2.56 4.56
C THR A 167 11.80 1.65 5.52
N VAL A 168 11.09 1.12 6.50
CA VAL A 168 11.58 0.19 7.50
C VAL A 168 10.81 -1.11 7.36
N PHE A 169 11.54 -2.19 7.18
CA PHE A 169 11.02 -3.54 7.26
C PHE A 169 11.59 -4.27 8.46
N GLY A 170 10.90 -5.31 8.90
CA GLY A 170 11.43 -6.21 9.90
C GLY A 170 11.09 -7.66 9.63
N TYR A 171 11.91 -8.53 10.20
CA TYR A 171 11.68 -9.95 10.33
C TYR A 171 11.18 -10.26 11.73
N PHE A 172 10.05 -10.95 11.83
CA PHE A 172 9.37 -11.24 13.08
C PHE A 172 8.99 -12.71 13.17
N THR A 173 9.02 -13.28 14.37
CA THR A 173 8.47 -14.61 14.62
C THR A 173 6.94 -14.60 14.50
N HIS A 174 6.35 -15.77 14.24
CA HIS A 174 4.90 -15.94 14.24
C HIS A 174 4.26 -15.44 15.54
N ASP A 175 4.83 -15.80 16.70
CA ASP A 175 4.33 -15.40 18.01
C ASP A 175 4.40 -13.88 18.23
N SER A 176 5.46 -13.22 17.75
CA SER A 176 5.56 -11.76 17.83
C SER A 176 4.44 -11.08 17.04
N LEU A 177 4.13 -11.59 15.84
CA LEU A 177 3.06 -11.08 15.00
C LEU A 177 1.65 -11.39 15.54
N ALA A 178 1.46 -12.58 16.12
CA ALA A 178 0.18 -12.97 16.73
C ALA A 178 -0.16 -12.12 17.95
N ASN A 179 0.86 -11.72 18.72
CA ASN A 179 0.72 -10.93 19.96
C ASN A 179 0.91 -9.41 19.75
N GLN A 180 0.77 -8.91 18.52
CA GLN A 180 0.88 -7.48 18.23
C GLN A 180 -0.17 -6.67 19.00
N VAL A 181 0.31 -5.58 19.63
CA VAL A 181 -0.51 -4.68 20.45
C VAL A 181 -1.04 -3.46 19.69
N GLY A 182 -0.84 -3.40 18.37
CA GLY A 182 -1.26 -2.26 17.54
C GLY A 182 -0.44 -1.01 17.78
N LEU A 183 -0.92 0.12 17.24
CA LEU A 183 -0.29 1.44 17.38
C LEU A 183 -0.49 2.06 18.77
N ASP A 184 -1.50 1.58 19.52
CA ASP A 184 -1.94 2.17 20.78
C ASP A 184 -1.50 1.39 22.01
N SER A 185 -0.47 0.55 21.87
CA SER A 185 0.07 -0.27 22.97
C SER A 185 -1.00 -1.09 23.70
N GLY A 186 -1.93 -1.68 22.94
CA GLY A 186 -3.03 -2.51 23.44
C GLY A 186 -4.24 -1.74 23.95
N LYS A 187 -4.20 -0.40 23.96
CA LYS A 187 -5.38 0.41 24.31
C LYS A 187 -6.38 0.37 23.17
N LYS A 188 -7.66 0.17 23.52
CA LYS A 188 -8.76 0.24 22.55
C LYS A 188 -9.00 1.70 22.15
N VAL A 189 -8.65 2.03 20.92
CA VAL A 189 -8.98 3.30 20.27
C VAL A 189 -10.02 3.02 19.21
N LEU A 190 -11.15 3.71 19.30
CA LEU A 190 -12.27 3.54 18.37
C LEU A 190 -12.13 4.53 17.19
N PRO A 191 -12.65 4.18 16.01
CA PRO A 191 -12.85 5.14 14.93
C PRO A 191 -13.72 6.31 15.42
N TRP A 192 -13.47 7.51 14.88
CA TRP A 192 -14.12 8.74 15.36
C TRP A 192 -15.66 8.67 15.30
N ILE A 193 -16.22 7.99 14.30
CA ILE A 193 -17.68 7.84 14.17
C ILE A 193 -18.32 7.05 15.32
N ASN A 194 -17.56 6.15 15.97
CA ASN A 194 -18.03 5.40 17.13
C ASN A 194 -18.00 6.26 18.40
N GLU A 195 -17.07 7.20 18.49
CA GLU A 195 -16.99 8.17 19.59
C GLU A 195 -18.02 9.29 19.43
N ASN A 196 -18.55 9.50 18.21
CA ASN A 196 -19.51 10.55 17.87
C ASN A 196 -20.82 9.97 17.28
N PRO A 197 -21.56 9.13 18.03
CA PRO A 197 -22.71 8.37 17.51
C PRO A 197 -23.91 9.24 17.11
N THR A 198 -23.96 10.49 17.54
CA THR A 198 -25.04 11.44 17.21
C THR A 198 -24.82 12.16 15.88
N GLU A 199 -23.63 12.03 15.27
CA GLU A 199 -23.32 12.66 14.00
C GLU A 199 -24.15 12.06 12.87
N LYS A 200 -24.73 12.94 12.04
CA LYS A 200 -25.49 12.50 10.88
C LYS A 200 -24.50 12.08 9.79
N SER A 201 -24.48 10.79 9.50
CA SER A 201 -23.68 10.22 8.42
C SER A 201 -24.53 9.82 7.23
N ILE A 202 -24.00 10.03 6.03
CA ILE A 202 -24.51 9.43 4.80
C ILE A 202 -23.93 8.03 4.72
N LEU A 203 -24.80 7.01 4.68
CA LEU A 203 -24.41 5.61 4.56
C LEU A 203 -24.50 5.19 3.09
N ILE A 204 -23.42 4.60 2.60
CA ILE A 204 -23.31 4.07 1.24
C ILE A 204 -22.91 2.60 1.37
N ASP A 205 -23.81 1.69 0.99
CA ASP A 205 -23.50 0.27 0.82
C ASP A 205 -23.03 0.07 -0.62
N LEU A 206 -21.75 -0.23 -0.82
CA LEU A 206 -21.15 -0.38 -2.15
C LEU A 206 -21.61 -1.66 -2.86
N ASN A 207 -22.24 -2.60 -2.15
CA ASN A 207 -22.85 -3.79 -2.75
C ASN A 207 -24.29 -3.55 -3.21
N SER A 208 -24.87 -2.39 -2.91
CA SER A 208 -26.22 -2.01 -3.33
C SER A 208 -26.22 -1.37 -4.72
N SER A 209 -27.30 -1.58 -5.47
CA SER A 209 -27.54 -0.97 -6.79
C SER A 209 -27.63 0.56 -6.76
N GLU A 210 -27.91 1.13 -5.59
CA GLU A 210 -28.07 2.56 -5.34
C GLU A 210 -26.74 3.26 -5.02
N SER A 211 -25.66 2.50 -4.80
CA SER A 211 -24.33 3.01 -4.41
C SER A 211 -23.85 4.16 -5.29
N ARG A 212 -23.84 3.96 -6.61
CA ARG A 212 -23.38 4.95 -7.60
C ARG A 212 -24.21 6.24 -7.56
N GLN A 213 -25.52 6.13 -7.35
CA GLN A 213 -26.39 7.30 -7.19
C GLN A 213 -26.07 8.06 -5.89
N LEU A 214 -25.87 7.35 -4.77
CA LEU A 214 -25.51 7.96 -3.49
C LEU A 214 -24.12 8.61 -3.49
N LEU A 215 -23.22 8.11 -4.34
CA LEU A 215 -21.93 8.71 -4.61
C LEU A 215 -22.02 9.95 -5.52
N ASN A 216 -23.18 10.29 -6.09
CA ASN A 216 -23.32 11.32 -7.13
C ASN A 216 -22.47 11.06 -8.38
N GLU A 217 -22.28 9.79 -8.77
CA GLU A 217 -21.66 9.47 -10.06
C GLU A 217 -22.55 9.92 -11.22
N ASN A 218 -21.92 10.54 -12.24
CA ASN A 218 -22.62 11.03 -13.42
C ASN A 218 -22.12 10.30 -14.67
N SER A 219 -23.03 9.65 -15.40
CA SER A 219 -22.70 8.93 -16.64
C SER A 219 -22.18 9.84 -17.76
N GLU A 220 -22.41 11.15 -17.69
CA GLU A 220 -21.84 12.14 -18.61
C GLU A 220 -20.37 12.50 -18.27
N LYS A 221 -19.87 12.06 -17.12
CA LYS A 221 -18.50 12.26 -16.62
C LYS A 221 -17.77 10.91 -16.48
N PRO A 222 -17.43 10.24 -17.58
CA PRO A 222 -17.03 8.83 -17.58
C PRO A 222 -15.73 8.50 -16.84
N HIS A 223 -14.94 9.49 -16.42
CA HIS A 223 -13.68 9.28 -15.67
C HIS A 223 -13.78 9.62 -14.19
N PHE A 224 -14.98 9.95 -13.69
CA PHE A 224 -15.20 10.36 -12.31
C PHE A 224 -16.19 9.44 -11.61
N TYR A 225 -15.71 8.24 -11.28
CA TYR A 225 -16.47 7.20 -10.60
C TYR A 225 -15.55 6.41 -9.67
N LEU A 226 -16.15 5.71 -8.71
CA LEU A 226 -15.41 4.85 -7.80
C LEU A 226 -15.11 3.50 -8.47
N CYS A 227 -13.85 3.08 -8.47
CA CYS A 227 -13.47 1.82 -9.10
C CYS A 227 -14.07 0.61 -8.37
N ASP A 228 -14.36 -0.44 -9.12
CA ASP A 228 -14.85 -1.74 -8.64
C ASP A 228 -13.81 -2.85 -8.92
N GLY A 229 -14.23 -4.12 -8.90
CA GLY A 229 -13.35 -5.25 -9.23
C GLY A 229 -12.19 -5.42 -8.24
N GLN A 230 -10.97 -5.62 -8.75
CA GLN A 230 -9.77 -5.80 -7.93
C GLN A 230 -9.38 -4.54 -7.14
N LEU A 231 -9.90 -3.35 -7.53
CA LEU A 231 -9.69 -2.08 -6.85
C LEU A 231 -10.79 -1.76 -5.81
N SER A 232 -11.67 -2.72 -5.49
CA SER A 232 -12.70 -2.56 -4.48
C SER A 232 -12.25 -3.03 -3.08
N PHE A 233 -11.94 -2.07 -2.21
CA PHE A 233 -11.40 -2.30 -0.87
C PHE A 233 -12.36 -1.88 0.26
N SER A 234 -13.62 -1.63 -0.05
CA SER A 234 -14.67 -1.28 0.94
C SER A 234 -16.00 -1.92 0.55
N ASP A 235 -16.76 -2.37 1.54
CA ASP A 235 -18.15 -2.82 1.36
C ASP A 235 -19.13 -1.73 1.76
N VAL A 236 -18.82 -0.98 2.83
CA VAL A 236 -19.66 0.08 3.37
C VAL A 236 -18.83 1.32 3.63
N ILE A 237 -19.34 2.49 3.23
CA ILE A 237 -18.76 3.80 3.50
C ILE A 237 -19.77 4.66 4.27
N ARG A 238 -19.29 5.37 5.28
CA ARG A 238 -20.05 6.38 6.04
C ARG A 238 -19.35 7.73 5.93
N LEU A 239 -20.05 8.73 5.43
CA LEU A 239 -19.51 10.08 5.21
C LEU A 239 -20.16 11.07 6.17
N VAL A 240 -19.36 11.94 6.78
CA VAL A 240 -19.81 13.07 7.59
C VAL A 240 -19.17 14.33 7.00
N PRO A 241 -19.87 15.05 6.09
CA PRO A 241 -19.27 16.11 5.25
C PRO A 241 -18.58 17.25 5.99
N GLU A 242 -19.05 17.57 7.20
CA GLU A 242 -18.55 18.65 8.07
C GLU A 242 -17.96 18.12 9.39
N GLY A 243 -17.70 16.81 9.45
CA GLY A 243 -17.19 16.12 10.64
C GLY A 243 -15.66 16.02 10.67
N GLY A 244 -15.17 15.17 11.58
CA GLY A 244 -13.76 14.85 11.71
C GLY A 244 -12.92 15.88 12.48
N LYS A 245 -11.65 15.55 12.71
CA LYS A 245 -10.72 16.31 13.55
C LYS A 245 -10.51 17.76 13.11
N TYR A 246 -10.69 18.05 11.83
CA TYR A 246 -10.43 19.37 11.25
C TYR A 246 -11.71 20.10 10.82
N GLY A 247 -12.88 19.49 10.96
CA GLY A 247 -14.17 20.06 10.55
C GLY A 247 -14.37 20.20 9.04
N ASN A 248 -13.47 19.67 8.20
CA ASN A 248 -13.58 19.76 6.73
C ASN A 248 -14.18 18.49 6.09
N GLY A 249 -14.49 17.48 6.91
CA GLY A 249 -15.04 16.21 6.47
C GLY A 249 -14.40 15.00 7.13
N TYR A 250 -15.20 13.95 7.25
CA TYR A 250 -14.80 12.65 7.75
C TYR A 250 -15.39 11.55 6.90
N ALA A 251 -14.64 10.48 6.71
CA ALA A 251 -15.13 9.26 6.11
C ALA A 251 -14.67 8.04 6.90
N TYR A 252 -15.54 7.05 6.99
CA TYR A 252 -15.28 5.74 7.56
C TYR A 252 -15.61 4.68 6.52
N ALA A 253 -14.81 3.63 6.44
CA ALA A 253 -15.12 2.48 5.60
C ALA A 253 -14.87 1.16 6.32
N ARG A 254 -15.58 0.12 5.90
CA ARG A 254 -15.44 -1.24 6.40
C ARG A 254 -15.44 -2.22 5.23
N LYS A 255 -14.61 -3.27 5.33
CA LYS A 255 -14.60 -4.42 4.42
C LYS A 255 -14.53 -5.71 5.23
N GLU A 256 -15.42 -6.65 4.94
CA GLU A 256 -15.29 -8.02 5.43
C GLU A 256 -14.08 -8.67 4.74
N VAL A 257 -13.21 -9.32 5.51
CA VAL A 257 -12.03 -9.97 4.97
C VAL A 257 -12.47 -11.27 4.32
N ASN A 258 -12.19 -11.40 3.02
CA ASN A 258 -12.44 -12.63 2.29
C ASN A 258 -11.12 -13.39 2.10
N PRO A 259 -10.96 -14.60 2.67
CA PRO A 259 -9.77 -15.43 2.45
C PRO A 259 -9.42 -15.70 0.98
N GLN A 260 -10.39 -15.53 0.08
CA GLN A 260 -10.24 -15.70 -1.37
C GLN A 260 -9.95 -14.39 -2.12
N ASP A 261 -9.73 -13.27 -1.42
CA ASP A 261 -9.32 -12.04 -2.07
C ASP A 261 -8.03 -12.26 -2.88
N TRP A 262 -8.03 -11.73 -4.10
CA TRP A 262 -7.05 -12.01 -5.15
C TRP A 262 -5.59 -11.81 -4.71
N PHE A 263 -5.35 -10.89 -3.76
CA PHE A 263 -4.01 -10.56 -3.29
C PHE A 263 -3.43 -11.59 -2.31
N PHE A 264 -4.23 -12.37 -1.58
CA PHE A 264 -3.70 -13.35 -0.61
C PHE A 264 -2.84 -14.45 -1.25
N PRO A 265 -3.21 -15.08 -2.39
CA PRO A 265 -2.32 -16.02 -3.07
C PRO A 265 -1.13 -15.33 -3.76
N CYS A 266 -1.23 -14.03 -4.04
CA CYS A 266 -0.17 -13.26 -4.72
C CYS A 266 0.88 -12.71 -3.75
N HIS A 267 0.47 -12.31 -2.55
CA HIS A 267 1.31 -11.61 -1.59
C HIS A 267 1.89 -12.61 -0.57
N PHE A 268 3.19 -12.86 -0.72
CA PHE A 268 4.02 -13.78 0.05
C PHE A 268 3.48 -15.22 0.08
N HIS A 269 3.95 -16.03 -0.86
CA HIS A 269 3.69 -17.47 -0.85
C HIS A 269 4.14 -18.09 0.49
N GLU A 270 3.34 -19.01 1.04
CA GLU A 270 3.50 -19.63 2.37
C GLU A 270 3.27 -18.69 3.58
N ASP A 271 3.00 -17.40 3.37
CA ASP A 271 2.75 -16.40 4.42
C ASP A 271 1.70 -15.35 3.98
N PRO A 272 0.45 -15.77 3.70
CA PRO A 272 -0.56 -14.89 3.10
C PRO A 272 -0.93 -13.76 4.06
N VAL A 273 -0.77 -12.53 3.57
CA VAL A 273 -1.07 -11.29 4.28
C VAL A 273 -1.48 -10.23 3.28
N MET A 274 -2.35 -9.30 3.65
CA MET A 274 -2.67 -8.15 2.79
C MET A 274 -1.44 -7.22 2.68
N PRO A 275 -1.04 -6.77 1.48
CA PRO A 275 -0.05 -5.72 1.32
C PRO A 275 -0.45 -4.44 2.07
N GLY A 276 0.49 -3.82 2.78
CA GLY A 276 0.24 -2.54 3.47
C GLY A 276 -0.20 -1.43 2.50
N SER A 277 0.39 -1.44 1.31
CA SER A 277 0.06 -0.58 0.16
C SER A 277 -1.42 -0.64 -0.23
N LEU A 278 -2.06 -1.82 -0.25
CA LEU A 278 -3.50 -1.94 -0.53
C LEU A 278 -4.37 -1.33 0.58
N GLY A 279 -3.90 -1.26 1.82
CA GLY A 279 -4.61 -0.54 2.87
C GLY A 279 -4.58 0.98 2.67
N LEU A 280 -3.51 1.52 2.09
CA LEU A 280 -3.48 2.93 1.66
C LEU A 280 -4.41 3.15 0.45
N GLU A 281 -4.48 2.19 -0.47
CA GLU A 281 -5.44 2.26 -1.58
C GLU A 281 -6.89 2.27 -1.08
N ALA A 282 -7.21 1.47 -0.06
CA ALA A 282 -8.54 1.49 0.57
C ALA A 282 -8.89 2.87 1.18
N ILE A 283 -7.90 3.54 1.76
CA ILE A 283 -8.03 4.91 2.27
C ILE A 283 -8.25 5.90 1.12
N ILE A 284 -7.50 5.77 0.01
CA ILE A 284 -7.68 6.60 -1.19
C ILE A 284 -9.07 6.39 -1.80
N GLN A 285 -9.53 5.14 -1.95
CA GLN A 285 -10.88 4.81 -2.41
C GLN A 285 -11.94 5.50 -1.53
N THR A 286 -11.74 5.47 -0.21
CA THR A 286 -12.67 6.15 0.72
C THR A 286 -12.64 7.68 0.57
N LEU A 287 -11.47 8.26 0.28
CA LEU A 287 -11.33 9.68 -0.02
C LEU A 287 -11.96 10.07 -1.36
N GLN A 288 -11.87 9.20 -2.37
CA GLN A 288 -12.56 9.32 -3.66
C GLN A 288 -14.07 9.32 -3.46
N ALA A 289 -14.61 8.40 -2.65
CA ALA A 289 -16.03 8.35 -2.31
C ALA A 289 -16.51 9.64 -1.62
N PHE A 290 -15.73 10.16 -0.67
CA PHE A 290 -15.99 11.46 -0.06
C PHE A 290 -16.04 12.59 -1.09
N ALA A 291 -15.07 12.61 -2.02
CA ALA A 291 -14.97 13.65 -3.05
C ALA A 291 -16.14 13.62 -4.06
N LEU A 292 -16.54 12.42 -4.48
CA LEU A 292 -17.70 12.18 -5.33
C LEU A 292 -18.98 12.67 -4.64
N GLN A 293 -19.23 12.19 -3.42
CA GLN A 293 -20.44 12.56 -2.68
C GLN A 293 -20.50 14.07 -2.38
N LYS A 294 -19.36 14.73 -2.11
CA LYS A 294 -19.29 16.18 -1.87
C LYS A 294 -19.38 17.02 -3.16
N GLY A 295 -19.42 16.39 -4.34
CA GLY A 295 -19.54 17.09 -5.63
C GLY A 295 -18.29 17.90 -5.98
N LEU A 296 -17.10 17.49 -5.51
CA LEU A 296 -15.89 18.29 -5.70
C LEU A 296 -15.49 18.38 -7.17
N GLY A 297 -15.86 17.39 -8.00
CA GLY A 297 -15.62 17.41 -9.45
C GLY A 297 -16.60 18.26 -10.26
N ASP A 298 -17.59 18.91 -9.65
CA ASP A 298 -18.74 19.48 -10.38
C ASP A 298 -18.36 20.62 -11.32
N SER A 299 -17.32 21.39 -11.00
CA SER A 299 -16.85 22.50 -11.84
C SER A 299 -16.10 22.08 -13.11
N PHE A 300 -15.77 20.79 -13.26
CA PHE A 300 -15.09 20.25 -14.43
C PHE A 300 -16.09 19.66 -15.43
N ASN A 301 -15.73 19.65 -16.72
CA ASN A 301 -16.58 19.08 -17.75
C ASN A 301 -16.56 17.54 -17.68
N ASN A 302 -15.36 16.95 -17.62
CA ASN A 302 -15.08 15.53 -17.49
C ASN A 302 -13.94 15.31 -16.47
N PRO A 303 -14.23 15.46 -15.17
CA PRO A 303 -13.23 15.28 -14.13
C PRO A 303 -12.65 13.86 -14.13
N ARG A 304 -11.46 13.73 -13.57
CA ARG A 304 -10.86 12.46 -13.16
C ARG A 304 -10.16 12.59 -11.82
N PHE A 305 -9.96 11.48 -11.14
CA PHE A 305 -8.98 11.41 -10.06
C PHE A 305 -7.56 11.45 -10.62
N SER A 306 -6.66 12.09 -9.90
CA SER A 306 -5.27 12.28 -10.31
C SER A 306 -4.31 12.20 -9.12
N PRO A 307 -3.10 11.68 -9.33
CA PRO A 307 -2.07 11.69 -8.31
C PRO A 307 -1.53 13.11 -8.12
N VAL A 308 -1.19 13.46 -6.88
CA VAL A 308 -0.68 14.79 -6.54
C VAL A 308 0.76 14.66 -6.05
N LYS A 309 1.61 15.59 -6.48
CA LYS A 309 2.98 15.69 -5.99
C LYS A 309 2.97 16.03 -4.50
N SER A 310 3.21 15.03 -3.67
CA SER A 310 3.15 15.15 -2.22
C SER A 310 3.97 14.06 -1.55
N LYS A 311 4.23 14.27 -0.26
CA LYS A 311 4.85 13.29 0.62
C LYS A 311 3.76 12.67 1.50
N VAL A 312 3.66 11.35 1.45
CA VAL A 312 2.82 10.53 2.33
C VAL A 312 3.71 9.83 3.35
N VAL A 313 3.25 9.70 4.60
CA VAL A 313 3.95 8.97 5.66
C VAL A 313 3.04 7.88 6.19
N TRP A 314 3.58 6.69 6.44
CA TRP A 314 2.81 5.57 6.99
C TRP A 314 3.54 4.89 8.16
N LYS A 315 2.74 4.33 9.06
CA LYS A 315 3.17 3.43 10.13
C LYS A 315 2.24 2.24 10.22
N TYR A 316 2.79 1.06 10.38
CA TYR A 316 2.11 -0.22 10.52
C TYR A 316 2.57 -0.94 11.80
N ARG A 317 1.62 -1.37 12.63
CA ARG A 317 1.85 -2.19 13.84
C ARG A 317 0.87 -3.35 13.90
N GLY A 318 0.67 -3.99 12.77
CA GLY A 318 -0.24 -5.12 12.63
C GLY A 318 -0.30 -5.65 11.21
N GLN A 319 -1.14 -6.66 11.01
CA GLN A 319 -1.31 -7.31 9.71
C GLN A 319 -2.74 -7.79 9.52
N ILE A 320 -3.27 -7.70 8.30
CA ILE A 320 -4.52 -8.33 7.90
C ILE A 320 -4.19 -9.67 7.22
N VAL A 321 -4.65 -10.76 7.83
CA VAL A 321 -4.44 -12.14 7.36
C VAL A 321 -5.79 -12.78 7.02
N PRO A 322 -5.83 -13.87 6.25
CA PRO A 322 -7.09 -14.49 5.79
C PRO A 322 -8.07 -14.85 6.92
N GLN A 323 -7.60 -15.11 8.13
CA GLN A 323 -8.42 -15.50 9.27
C GLN A 323 -9.08 -14.31 10.00
N ASN A 324 -8.74 -13.07 9.65
CA ASN A 324 -9.41 -11.91 10.22
C ASN A 324 -10.85 -11.81 9.71
N LYS A 325 -11.72 -11.17 10.49
CA LYS A 325 -13.14 -11.05 10.13
C LYS A 325 -13.38 -9.87 9.20
N TYR A 326 -12.88 -8.71 9.58
CA TYR A 326 -13.07 -7.47 8.84
C TYR A 326 -11.91 -6.51 9.11
N MET A 327 -11.71 -5.60 8.17
CA MET A 327 -10.94 -4.38 8.37
C MET A 327 -11.89 -3.18 8.38
N GLN A 328 -11.50 -2.14 9.11
CA GLN A 328 -12.19 -0.86 9.07
C GLN A 328 -11.15 0.25 9.03
N LEU A 329 -11.49 1.37 8.42
CA LEU A 329 -10.60 2.51 8.30
C LEU A 329 -11.39 3.80 8.49
N ASP A 330 -10.68 4.86 8.84
CA ASP A 330 -11.22 6.21 8.85
C ASP A 330 -10.23 7.21 8.27
N LEU A 331 -10.76 8.35 7.82
CA LEU A 331 -9.98 9.49 7.41
C LEU A 331 -10.62 10.79 7.85
N HIS A 332 -9.76 11.76 8.11
CA HIS A 332 -10.09 13.12 8.51
C HIS A 332 -9.55 14.07 7.45
N VAL A 333 -10.44 14.73 6.71
CA VAL A 333 -10.05 15.69 5.67
C VAL A 333 -9.42 16.89 6.34
N LYS A 334 -8.15 17.16 6.05
CA LYS A 334 -7.40 18.33 6.57
C LYS A 334 -7.71 19.58 5.77
N ASN A 335 -7.62 19.49 4.44
CA ASN A 335 -7.72 20.63 3.54
C ASN A 335 -8.36 20.19 2.23
N ILE A 336 -9.13 21.09 1.63
CA ILE A 336 -9.61 21.02 0.25
C ILE A 336 -9.19 22.34 -0.39
N THR A 337 -8.30 22.29 -1.38
CA THR A 337 -7.74 23.48 -2.01
C THR A 337 -7.92 23.43 -3.51
N LYS A 338 -8.20 24.57 -4.13
CA LYS A 338 -8.23 24.72 -5.59
C LYS A 338 -6.96 25.44 -6.02
N LYS A 339 -6.14 24.80 -6.86
CA LYS A 339 -4.85 25.35 -7.29
C LYS A 339 -4.53 24.87 -8.71
N ASP A 340 -4.10 25.79 -9.57
CA ASP A 340 -3.62 25.50 -10.93
C ASP A 340 -4.58 24.65 -11.80
N GLY A 341 -5.89 24.84 -11.61
CA GLY A 341 -6.92 24.07 -12.33
C GLY A 341 -7.20 22.69 -11.72
N GLU A 342 -6.63 22.36 -10.57
CA GLU A 342 -6.85 21.12 -9.84
C GLU A 342 -7.54 21.39 -8.51
N ILE A 343 -8.26 20.39 -7.99
CA ILE A 343 -8.70 20.35 -6.59
C ILE A 343 -7.86 19.30 -5.87
N ILE A 344 -7.21 19.72 -4.78
CA ILE A 344 -6.33 18.89 -3.98
C ILE A 344 -6.95 18.71 -2.60
N ILE A 345 -7.13 17.45 -2.21
CA ILE A 345 -7.70 17.03 -0.93
C ILE A 345 -6.61 16.31 -0.15
N SER A 346 -6.30 16.77 1.06
CA SER A 346 -5.36 16.09 1.96
C SER A 346 -6.08 15.56 3.19
N ALA A 347 -5.72 14.39 3.68
CA ALA A 347 -6.29 13.78 4.87
C ALA A 347 -5.23 13.09 5.75
N ASP A 348 -5.59 12.87 7.02
CA ASP A 348 -4.95 11.85 7.88
C ASP A 348 -5.91 10.67 8.02
N ALA A 349 -5.36 9.46 8.10
CA ALA A 349 -6.16 8.25 8.11
C ALA A 349 -5.62 7.19 9.06
N ASN A 350 -6.50 6.27 9.45
CA ASN A 350 -6.16 5.13 10.28
C ASN A 350 -6.83 3.87 9.71
N LEU A 351 -6.24 2.71 9.98
CA LEU A 351 -6.84 1.42 9.65
C LEU A 351 -6.73 0.48 10.85
N TRP A 352 -7.80 -0.26 11.08
CA TRP A 352 -7.92 -1.27 12.12
C TRP A 352 -8.12 -2.65 11.52
N ARG A 353 -7.47 -3.62 12.15
CA ARG A 353 -7.82 -5.03 12.08
C ARG A 353 -8.84 -5.29 13.16
N GLU A 354 -10.10 -5.49 12.77
CA GLU A 354 -11.19 -5.57 13.73
C GLU A 354 -11.13 -4.35 14.67
N ASP A 355 -10.91 -4.55 15.98
CA ASP A 355 -10.83 -3.48 16.98
C ASP A 355 -9.40 -2.94 17.22
N LEU A 356 -8.37 -3.50 16.59
CA LEU A 356 -6.98 -3.13 16.83
C LEU A 356 -6.50 -2.12 15.77
N ARG A 357 -6.14 -0.90 16.18
CA ARG A 357 -5.58 0.11 15.26
C ARG A 357 -4.18 -0.32 14.84
N ILE A 358 -3.99 -0.58 13.56
CA ILE A 358 -2.74 -1.11 13.03
C ILE A 358 -2.06 -0.14 12.08
N TYR A 359 -2.78 0.70 11.33
CA TYR A 359 -2.17 1.71 10.45
C TYR A 359 -2.47 3.14 10.91
N GLU A 360 -1.48 4.01 10.73
CA GLU A 360 -1.59 5.46 10.83
C GLU A 360 -0.91 6.07 9.61
N ILE A 361 -1.68 6.82 8.82
CA ILE A 361 -1.25 7.45 7.58
C ILE A 361 -1.38 8.96 7.74
N SER A 362 -0.31 9.68 7.38
CA SER A 362 -0.29 11.12 7.38
C SER A 362 -0.14 11.70 5.99
N ASP A 363 -0.89 12.77 5.73
CA ASP A 363 -0.84 13.55 4.50
C ASP A 363 -1.09 12.70 3.24
N ILE A 364 -2.09 11.80 3.30
CA ILE A 364 -2.60 11.15 2.09
C ILE A 364 -3.30 12.21 1.23
N VAL A 365 -3.05 12.20 -0.08
CA VAL A 365 -3.54 13.26 -0.99
C VAL A 365 -4.28 12.64 -2.18
N LEU A 366 -5.38 13.28 -2.56
CA LEU A 366 -6.15 13.00 -3.77
C LEU A 366 -6.30 14.28 -4.60
N GLY A 367 -6.02 14.20 -5.90
CA GLY A 367 -6.24 15.26 -6.86
C GLY A 367 -7.49 15.01 -7.70
N ILE A 368 -8.15 16.09 -8.12
CA ILE A 368 -9.21 16.08 -9.13
C ILE A 368 -8.84 17.11 -10.18
N SER A 369 -8.79 16.69 -11.43
CA SER A 369 -8.43 17.52 -12.58
C SER A 369 -9.29 17.16 -13.79
N GLU A 370 -9.28 18.00 -14.81
CA GLU A 370 -9.89 17.68 -16.10
C GLU A 370 -9.16 16.50 -16.76
N ALA A 371 -9.91 15.56 -17.34
CA ALA A 371 -9.36 14.34 -17.96
C ALA A 371 -8.57 14.62 -19.25
#